data_AF-A0A1Z8KWH1-F1
#
_entry.id   AF-A0A1Z8KWH1-F1
#
_cell.length_a   1.000
_cell.length_b   1.000
_cell.length_c   1.000
_cell.angle_alpha   90.00
_cell.angle_beta   90.00
_cell.angle_gamma   90.00
#
_symmetry.space_group_name_H-M   'P 1'
#
loop_
_entity.id
_entity.type
_entity.pdbx_description
1 polymer ?
#
loop_
_entity_poly.entity_id
_entity_poly.type
_entity_poly.pdbx_seq_one_letter_code
_entity_poly.pdbx_strand_id
1 'polypeptide(L)'
;MAKARKIALRTRTFDKAGDATAFFKAMLNRYEIGERVNQADAADLTALLDRHDERVEKVGSGIAGFEVNTPPDDAPPFSTRCFWVVRTDESKVDISYKHCLEKKPTD
;
A
#
# COMPACT_ATOMS: atom_id res chain seq x y z
N MET A 1 -1.65 18.99 22.07
CA MET A 1 -0.89 17.81 21.60
C MET A 1 -1.85 16.93 20.80
N ALA A 2 -1.56 16.62 19.55
CA ALA A 2 -2.42 15.72 18.77
C ALA A 2 -2.33 14.29 19.35
N LYS A 3 -3.48 13.65 19.57
CA LYS A 3 -3.57 12.27 20.06
C LYS A 3 -2.89 11.34 19.05
N ALA A 4 -2.09 10.38 19.53
CA ALA A 4 -1.54 9.34 18.68
C ALA A 4 -2.67 8.58 17.98
N ARG A 5 -2.58 8.44 16.65
CA ARG A 5 -3.55 7.70 15.84
C ARG A 5 -3.05 6.29 15.63
N LYS A 6 -3.76 5.32 16.19
CA LYS A 6 -3.51 3.89 16.04
C LYS A 6 -3.96 3.43 14.65
N ILE A 7 -3.22 2.53 14.02
CA ILE A 7 -3.61 1.90 12.77
C ILE A 7 -3.73 0.40 13.01
N ALA A 8 -4.94 -0.14 12.91
CA ALA A 8 -5.18 -1.57 12.95
C ALA A 8 -5.34 -2.09 11.52
N LEU A 9 -4.46 -3.00 11.12
CA LEU A 9 -4.56 -3.82 9.92
C LEU A 9 -4.88 -5.25 10.35
N ARG A 10 -5.44 -6.05 9.44
CA ARG A 10 -5.71 -7.48 9.72
C ARG A 10 -4.44 -8.27 10.09
N THR A 11 -3.28 -7.87 9.55
CA THR A 11 -2.00 -8.55 9.79
C THR A 11 -1.22 -8.01 10.99
N ARG A 12 -1.45 -6.75 11.39
CA ARG A 12 -0.65 -6.06 12.41
C ARG A 12 -1.32 -4.79 12.91
N THR A 13 -0.85 -4.31 14.05
CA THR A 13 -1.30 -3.06 14.66
C THR A 13 -0.12 -2.13 14.89
N PHE A 14 -0.30 -0.84 14.63
CA PHE A 14 0.66 0.22 14.90
C PHE A 14 0.07 1.23 15.88
N ASP A 15 0.83 1.60 16.92
CA ASP A 15 0.37 2.58 17.91
C ASP A 15 0.34 4.01 17.35
N LYS A 16 1.17 4.28 16.33
CA LYS A 16 1.20 5.57 15.63
C LYS A 16 1.15 5.36 14.12
N ALA A 17 0.38 6.20 13.43
CA ALA A 17 0.37 6.25 11.96
C ALA A 17 1.75 6.54 11.34
N GLY A 18 2.64 7.22 12.08
CA GLY A 18 4.03 7.41 11.70
C GLY A 18 4.81 6.09 11.62
N ASP A 19 4.55 5.16 12.54
CA ASP A 19 5.20 3.85 12.56
C ASP A 19 4.73 2.98 11.38
N ALA A 20 3.43 3.05 11.07
CA ALA A 20 2.89 2.40 9.86
C ALA A 20 3.52 2.99 8.59
N THR A 21 3.63 4.32 8.50
CA THR A 21 4.29 5.00 7.38
C THR A 21 5.74 4.56 7.22
N ALA A 22 6.50 4.50 8.32
CA ALA A 22 7.89 4.06 8.31
C ALA A 22 8.01 2.59 7.87
N PHE A 23 7.11 1.72 8.32
CA PHE A 23 7.09 0.32 7.95
C PHE A 23 6.87 0.10 6.45
N PHE A 24 5.81 0.69 5.86
CA PHE A 24 5.53 0.54 4.43
C PHE A 24 6.55 1.25 3.54
N LYS A 25 7.13 2.37 4.00
CA LYS A 25 8.26 3.01 3.31
C LYS A 25 9.50 2.12 3.30
N ALA A 26 9.84 1.51 4.44
CA ALA A 26 10.96 0.58 4.51
C ALA A 26 10.73 -0.65 3.62
N MET A 27 9.50 -1.18 3.61
CA MET A 27 9.09 -2.25 2.70
C MET A 27 9.30 -1.87 1.24
N LEU A 28 8.78 -0.72 0.80
CA LEU A 28 8.89 -0.25 -0.57
C LEU A 28 10.36 -0.14 -1.03
N ASN A 29 11.25 0.27 -0.14
CA ASN A 29 12.67 0.45 -0.43
C ASN A 29 13.48 -0.86 -0.44
N ARG A 30 12.89 -2.00 -0.05
CA ARG A 30 13.56 -3.32 -0.16
C ARG A 30 13.52 -3.90 -1.57
N TYR A 31 12.65 -3.38 -2.42
CA TYR A 31 12.38 -3.91 -3.74
C TYR A 31 12.94 -3.00 -4.83
N GLU A 32 13.46 -3.62 -5.88
CA GLU A 32 13.85 -2.96 -7.12
C GLU A 32 12.64 -2.63 -8.00
N ILE A 33 12.83 -1.73 -8.96
CA ILE A 33 11.80 -1.41 -9.96
C ILE A 33 11.53 -2.65 -10.83
N GLY A 34 10.26 -3.02 -10.95
CA GLY A 34 9.80 -4.23 -11.63
C GLY A 34 9.83 -5.49 -10.76
N GLU A 35 10.27 -5.41 -9.50
CA GLU A 35 10.38 -6.57 -8.63
C GLU A 35 9.03 -6.99 -8.03
N ARG A 36 8.81 -8.31 -7.96
CA ARG A 36 7.64 -8.90 -7.32
C ARG A 36 7.77 -8.83 -5.79
N VAL A 37 6.72 -8.36 -5.13
CA VAL A 37 6.64 -8.37 -3.67
C VAL A 37 6.46 -9.81 -3.19
N ASN A 38 7.21 -10.21 -2.16
CA ASN A 38 7.12 -11.55 -1.59
C ASN A 38 5.77 -11.79 -0.89
N GLN A 39 5.46 -13.05 -0.56
CA GLN A 39 4.15 -13.41 -0.01
C GLN A 39 3.84 -12.77 1.36
N ALA A 40 4.85 -12.59 2.22
CA ALA A 40 4.66 -12.02 3.55
C ALA A 40 4.31 -10.52 3.46
N ASP A 41 5.06 -9.77 2.65
CA ASP A 41 4.80 -8.36 2.40
C ASP A 41 3.50 -8.15 1.60
N ALA A 42 3.19 -9.04 0.67
CA ALA A 42 1.92 -9.03 -0.07
C ALA A 42 0.70 -9.19 0.86
N ALA A 43 0.81 -9.99 1.93
CA ALA A 43 -0.25 -10.11 2.92
C ALA A 43 -0.47 -8.79 3.68
N ASP A 44 0.60 -8.07 4.02
CA ASP A 44 0.53 -6.75 4.63
C ASP A 44 -0.05 -5.69 3.67
N LEU A 45 0.34 -5.71 2.40
CA LEU A 45 -0.22 -4.81 1.38
C LEU A 45 -1.71 -5.09 1.14
N THR A 46 -2.13 -6.35 1.16
CA THR A 46 -3.56 -6.72 1.07
C THR A 46 -4.33 -6.18 2.27
N ALA A 47 -3.81 -6.34 3.48
CA ALA A 47 -4.44 -5.81 4.68
C ALA A 47 -4.44 -4.28 4.72
N LEU A 48 -3.43 -3.63 4.14
CA LEU A 48 -3.39 -2.18 3.97
C LEU A 48 -4.45 -1.70 2.96
N LEU A 49 -4.62 -2.42 1.84
CA LEU A 49 -5.57 -2.10 0.79
C LEU A 49 -7.02 -2.13 1.27
N ASP A 50 -7.34 -2.89 2.32
CA ASP A 50 -8.65 -2.90 2.97
C ASP A 50 -9.05 -1.51 3.53
N ARG A 51 -8.09 -0.58 3.68
CA ARG A 51 -8.34 0.81 4.10
C ARG A 51 -8.50 1.80 2.95
N HIS A 52 -8.30 1.37 1.71
CA HIS A 52 -8.50 2.21 0.54
C HIS A 52 -10.01 2.39 0.29
N ASP A 53 -10.46 3.63 0.13
CA ASP A 53 -11.82 3.97 -0.27
C ASP A 53 -12.21 3.35 -1.62
N GLU A 54 -11.32 3.39 -2.60
CA GLU A 54 -11.47 2.76 -3.91
C GLU A 54 -11.04 1.28 -3.94
N ARG A 55 -11.04 0.57 -2.79
CA ARG A 55 -10.60 -0.83 -2.72
C ARG A 55 -11.24 -1.72 -3.79
N VAL A 56 -12.55 -1.61 -3.99
CA VAL A 56 -13.29 -2.44 -4.96
C VAL A 56 -12.73 -2.24 -6.38
N GLU A 57 -12.46 -0.99 -6.74
CA GLU A 57 -11.85 -0.66 -8.03
C GLU A 57 -10.41 -1.17 -8.12
N LYS A 58 -9.58 -0.91 -7.10
CA LYS A 58 -8.18 -1.36 -7.09
C LYS A 58 -8.07 -2.89 -7.21
N VAL A 59 -8.93 -3.64 -6.52
CA VAL A 59 -9.00 -5.11 -6.62
C VAL A 59 -9.46 -5.56 -8.01
N GLY A 60 -10.50 -4.93 -8.57
CA GLY A 60 -11.03 -5.26 -9.90
C GLY A 60 -11.36 -6.76 -10.04
N SER A 61 -10.70 -7.44 -10.98
CA SER A 61 -10.85 -8.87 -11.27
C SER A 61 -10.27 -9.81 -10.19
N GLY A 62 -9.51 -9.30 -9.24
CA GLY A 62 -8.87 -10.07 -8.17
C GLY A 62 -7.37 -9.80 -8.09
N ILE A 63 -6.76 -10.01 -6.93
CA ILE A 63 -5.34 -9.76 -6.70
C ILE A 63 -4.54 -11.02 -7.01
N ALA A 64 -3.67 -10.98 -8.03
CA ALA A 64 -2.65 -12.01 -8.25
C ALA A 64 -1.40 -11.77 -7.38
N GLY A 65 -1.19 -10.53 -6.94
CA GLY A 65 -0.16 -10.11 -5.98
C GLY A 65 0.30 -8.68 -6.24
N PHE A 66 1.50 -8.33 -5.79
CA PHE A 66 2.00 -6.95 -5.85
C PHE A 66 3.40 -6.88 -6.47
N GLU A 67 3.73 -5.75 -7.06
CA GLU A 67 5.09 -5.41 -7.51
C GLU A 67 5.44 -3.99 -7.08
N VAL A 68 6.73 -3.66 -7.11
CA VAL A 68 7.21 -2.28 -6.97
C VAL A 68 7.62 -1.78 -8.33
N ASN A 69 7.11 -0.62 -8.73
CA ASN A 69 7.42 -0.02 -10.02
C ASN A 69 7.51 1.50 -9.90
N THR A 70 7.86 2.18 -10.99
CA THR A 70 7.79 3.65 -11.03
C THR A 70 6.33 4.09 -10.84
N PRO A 71 6.09 5.22 -10.17
CA PRO A 71 4.75 5.78 -10.12
C PRO A 71 4.27 6.17 -11.54
N PRO A 72 2.95 6.31 -11.76
CA PRO A 72 2.42 6.75 -13.05
C PRO A 72 2.87 8.19 -13.38
N ASP A 73 2.86 8.55 -14.67
CA ASP A 73 3.43 9.82 -15.16
C ASP A 73 2.76 11.08 -14.60
N ASP A 74 1.51 10.96 -14.16
CA ASP A 74 0.72 12.01 -13.52
C ASP A 74 0.93 12.10 -12.00
N ALA A 75 1.71 11.18 -11.42
CA ALA A 75 2.04 11.22 -10.01
C ALA A 75 2.98 12.38 -9.69
N PRO A 76 2.82 13.03 -8.52
CA PRO A 76 3.74 14.08 -8.09
C PRO A 76 5.20 13.59 -8.05
N PRO A 77 6.19 14.43 -8.40
CA PRO A 77 7.60 14.03 -8.58
C PRO A 77 8.35 13.70 -7.28
N PHE A 78 7.63 13.42 -6.19
CA PHE A 78 8.19 13.21 -4.85
C PHE A 78 8.53 11.74 -4.56
N SER A 79 8.21 10.80 -5.46
CA SER A 79 8.54 9.38 -5.30
C SER A 79 9.08 8.80 -6.59
N THR A 80 10.08 7.93 -6.49
CA THR A 80 10.59 7.14 -7.63
C THR A 80 10.05 5.72 -7.65
N ARG A 81 9.32 5.32 -6.59
CA ARG A 81 8.75 3.98 -6.40
C ARG A 81 7.30 4.05 -5.94
N CYS A 82 6.49 3.09 -6.37
CA CYS A 82 5.12 2.89 -5.93
C CYS A 82 4.82 1.38 -5.87
N PHE A 83 3.87 0.99 -5.02
CA PHE A 83 3.33 -0.36 -5.05
C PHE A 83 2.27 -0.45 -6.15
N TRP A 84 2.28 -1.55 -6.88
CA TRP A 84 1.29 -1.85 -7.90
C TRP A 84 0.60 -3.16 -7.56
N VAL A 85 -0.72 -3.17 -7.62
CA VAL A 85 -1.53 -4.39 -7.62
C VAL A 85 -1.43 -4.98 -9.02
N VAL A 86 -1.01 -6.24 -9.11
CA VAL A 86 -1.13 -7.03 -10.33
C VAL A 86 -2.38 -7.88 -10.19
N ARG A 87 -3.35 -7.66 -11.08
CA ARG A 87 -4.62 -8.35 -11.06
C ARG A 87 -4.55 -9.70 -11.76
N THR A 88 -5.56 -10.54 -11.56
CA THR A 88 -5.64 -11.87 -12.18
C THR A 88 -5.85 -11.83 -13.69
N ASP A 89 -6.32 -10.71 -14.23
CA ASP A 89 -6.40 -10.44 -15.68
C ASP A 89 -5.13 -9.78 -16.24
N GLU A 90 -4.03 -9.81 -15.48
CA GLU A 90 -2.72 -9.23 -15.82
C GLU A 90 -2.68 -7.70 -15.88
N SER A 91 -3.82 -7.01 -15.71
CA SER A 91 -3.84 -5.55 -15.56
C SER A 91 -3.17 -5.12 -14.25
N LYS A 92 -2.63 -3.90 -14.24
CA LYS A 92 -1.95 -3.34 -13.07
C LYS A 92 -2.55 -2.00 -12.69
N VAL A 93 -2.61 -1.73 -11.38
CA VAL A 93 -3.04 -0.44 -10.84
C VAL A 93 -2.17 -0.05 -9.66
N ASP A 94 -1.77 1.20 -9.60
CA ASP A 94 -0.95 1.72 -8.52
C ASP A 94 -1.76 1.86 -7.23
N ILE A 95 -1.09 1.72 -6.10
CA ILE A 95 -1.66 1.96 -4.79
C ILE A 95 -0.70 2.78 -3.92
N SER A 96 -1.20 3.90 -3.41
CA SER A 96 -0.45 4.74 -2.49
C SER A 96 -0.62 4.26 -1.05
N TYR A 97 0.44 3.73 -0.45
CA TYR A 97 0.40 3.35 0.97
C TYR A 97 0.08 4.56 1.87
N LYS A 98 0.45 5.78 1.46
CA LYS A 98 0.11 7.01 2.18
C LYS A 98 -1.39 7.23 2.19
N HIS A 99 -2.06 7.04 1.05
CA HIS A 99 -3.52 7.15 0.91
C HIS A 99 -4.26 6.15 1.82
N CYS A 100 -3.81 4.89 1.83
CA CYS A 100 -4.36 3.87 2.72
C CYS A 100 -4.17 4.20 4.21
N LEU A 101 -3.09 4.93 4.54
CA LEU A 101 -2.79 5.37 5.89
C LEU A 101 -3.38 6.73 6.25
N GLU A 102 -4.09 7.42 5.36
CA GLU A 102 -4.78 8.66 5.70
C GLU A 102 -5.81 8.45 6.83
N LYS A 103 -6.21 9.54 7.48
CA LYS A 103 -7.20 9.48 8.56
C LYS A 103 -8.52 8.98 8.01
N LYS A 104 -8.98 7.84 8.49
CA LYS A 104 -10.31 7.30 8.15
C LYS A 104 -11.26 7.52 9.33
N PRO A 105 -12.59 7.58 9.11
CA PRO A 105 -13.57 7.72 10.18
C PRO A 105 -13.52 6.61 11.25
N THR A 106 -12.90 5.48 10.91
CA THR A 106 -12.80 4.27 11.73
C THR A 106 -11.54 4.20 12.61
N ASP A 107 -10.69 5.22 12.61
CA ASP A 107 -9.43 5.30 13.37
C ASP A 107 -9.55 5.90 14.79
#